data_AF-U2L799-F1
#
_entry.id   AF-U2L799-F1
#
_cell.length_a   1.000
_cell.length_b   1.000
_cell.length_c   1.000
_cell.angle_alpha   90.00
_cell.angle_beta   90.00
_cell.angle_gamma   90.00
#
_symmetry.space_group_name_H-M   'P 1'
#
loop_
_entity.id
_entity.type
_entity.pdbx_description
1 polymer ?
#
loop_
_entity_poly.entity_id
_entity_poly.type
_entity_poly.pdbx_seq_one_letter_code
_entity_poly.pdbx_strand_id
1 'polypeptide(L)'
;MENLKKGDFVHVFGKEKISQGKDGKKYLSLKVYSAKLLKAKEQVKTNQNTKETKKPSALGKLKEYKEKAGEKPREQSGIKKEKNVER
;
A
#
# COMPACT_ATOMS: atom_id res chain seq x y z
N MET A 1 -2.62 5.09 31.76
CA MET A 1 -2.65 4.85 30.30
C MET A 1 -1.92 5.98 29.54
N GLU A 2 -0.83 6.50 30.11
CA GLU A 2 -0.52 7.92 29.99
C GLU A 2 0.43 8.32 28.85
N ASN A 3 0.78 7.39 27.95
CA ASN A 3 1.81 7.64 26.92
C ASN A 3 1.31 7.44 25.48
N LEU A 4 0.00 7.45 25.23
CA LEU A 4 -0.54 7.39 23.86
C LEU A 4 -0.60 8.79 23.26
N LYS A 5 0.01 8.97 22.09
CA LYS A 5 -0.05 10.23 21.33
C LYS A 5 -0.97 10.08 20.12
N LYS A 6 -1.45 11.22 19.61
CA LYS A 6 -2.23 11.24 18.36
C LYS A 6 -1.44 10.58 17.24
N GLY A 7 -2.05 9.61 16.57
CA GLY A 7 -1.44 8.85 15.47
C GLY A 7 -0.88 7.48 15.86
N ASP A 8 -0.83 7.14 17.15
CA ASP A 8 -0.46 5.79 17.57
C ASP A 8 -1.51 4.75 17.16
N PHE A 9 -1.06 3.65 16.58
CA PHE A 9 -1.91 2.50 16.28
C PHE A 9 -2.01 1.63 17.53
N VAL A 10 -3.21 1.45 18.05
CA VAL A 10 -3.44 0.65 19.27
C VAL A 10 -4.58 -0.35 19.06
N HIS A 11 -4.53 -1.46 19.77
CA HIS A 11 -5.66 -2.35 19.99
C HIS A 11 -6.25 -2.07 21.36
N VAL A 12 -7.53 -1.73 21.44
CA VAL A 12 -8.19 -1.31 22.68
C VAL A 12 -9.11 -2.43 23.15
N PHE A 13 -9.04 -2.76 24.44
CA PHE A 13 -9.92 -3.72 25.10
C PHE A 13 -10.83 -2.98 26.08
N GLY A 14 -12.11 -3.30 26.06
CA GLY A 14 -13.10 -2.59 26.85
C GLY A 14 -14.50 -3.14 26.70
N LYS A 15 -15.47 -2.42 27.26
CA LYS A 15 -16.90 -2.74 27.13
C LYS A 15 -17.63 -1.64 26.38
N GLU A 16 -18.35 -2.04 25.36
CA GLU A 16 -19.19 -1.15 24.56
C GLU A 16 -20.43 -0.71 25.34
N LYS A 17 -20.83 0.55 25.14
CA LYS A 17 -22.04 1.16 25.66
C LYS A 17 -22.75 1.85 24.51
N ILE A 18 -23.90 1.31 24.13
CA ILE A 18 -24.80 1.93 23.16
C ILE A 18 -25.81 2.77 23.94
N SER A 19 -26.07 3.98 23.47
CA SER A 19 -27.09 4.88 24.02
C SER A 19 -27.86 5.56 22.90
N GLN A 20 -29.10 5.94 23.17
CA GLN A 20 -29.93 6.69 22.25
C GLN A 20 -30.20 8.08 22.86
N GLY A 21 -29.88 9.12 22.11
CA GLY A 21 -30.16 10.51 22.49
C GLY A 21 -31.65 10.81 22.43
N LYS A 22 -32.06 11.90 23.07
CA LYS A 22 -33.44 12.42 23.02
C LYS A 22 -33.88 12.77 21.60
N ASP A 23 -32.93 13.04 20.71
CA ASP A 23 -33.08 13.29 19.28
C ASP A 23 -33.17 11.99 18.44
N GLY A 24 -33.19 10.82 19.08
CA GLY A 24 -33.23 9.52 18.40
C GLY A 24 -31.89 9.06 17.82
N LYS A 25 -30.82 9.86 17.95
CA LYS A 25 -29.49 9.49 17.46
C LYS A 25 -28.89 8.39 18.33
N LYS A 26 -28.25 7.41 17.70
CA LYS A 26 -27.52 6.34 18.40
C LYS A 26 -26.06 6.73 18.59
N TYR A 27 -25.58 6.60 19.81
CA TYR A 27 -24.21 6.86 20.19
C TYR A 27 -23.59 5.57 20.73
N LEU A 28 -22.42 5.22 20.19
CA LEU A 28 -21.60 4.15 20.70
C LEU A 28 -20.43 4.77 21.46
N SER A 29 -20.20 4.32 22.68
CA SER A 29 -19.04 4.69 23.49
C SER A 29 -18.37 3.42 24.00
N LEU A 30 -17.06 3.45 24.20
CA LEU A 30 -16.30 2.31 24.70
C LEU A 30 -15.67 2.68 26.04
N LYS A 31 -15.99 1.93 27.11
CA LYS A 31 -15.26 2.01 28.38
C LYS A 31 -13.98 1.19 28.24
N VAL A 32 -12.86 1.88 28.14
CA VAL A 32 -11.54 1.27 27.91
C VAL A 32 -10.97 0.71 29.22
N TYR A 33 -10.49 -0.54 29.20
CA TYR A 33 -9.81 -1.20 30.32
C TYR A 33 -8.31 -1.30 30.09
N SER A 34 -7.90 -1.69 28.88
CA SER A 34 -6.50 -1.80 28.49
C SER A 34 -6.33 -1.45 27.02
N ALA A 35 -5.11 -1.07 26.64
CA ALA A 35 -4.76 -0.79 25.26
C ALA A 35 -3.34 -1.33 24.99
N LYS A 36 -3.15 -1.90 23.81
CA LYS A 36 -1.88 -2.47 23.35
C LYS A 36 -1.39 -1.67 22.14
N LEU A 37 -0.20 -1.09 22.23
CA LEU A 37 0.45 -0.42 21.10
C LEU A 37 0.77 -1.44 20.00
N LEU A 38 0.34 -1.14 18.79
CA LEU A 38 0.58 -1.92 17.58
C LEU A 38 1.63 -1.22 16.73
N LYS A 39 2.43 -2.00 16.01
CA LYS A 39 3.29 -1.45 14.96
C LYS A 39 2.41 -0.91 13.83
N ALA A 40 2.67 0.31 13.40
CA ALA A 40 1.98 0.91 12.27
C ALA A 40 2.17 0.04 11.02
N LYS A 41 1.07 -0.24 10.29
CA LYS A 41 1.09 -1.07 9.08
C LYS A 41 2.04 -0.56 7.99
N GLU A 42 2.36 0.74 8.00
CA GLU A 42 3.27 1.36 7.03
C GLU A 42 4.67 0.73 7.06
N GLN A 43 5.20 0.39 8.24
CA GLN A 43 6.49 -0.28 8.36
C GLN A 43 6.45 -1.79 8.09
N VAL A 44 5.26 -2.41 8.05
CA VAL A 44 5.17 -3.85 7.73
C VAL A 44 5.36 -4.06 6.22
N LYS A 45 4.96 -3.10 5.38
CA LYS A 45 5.24 -3.13 3.93
C LYS A 45 6.72 -2.97 3.61
N THR A 46 7.47 -2.19 4.40
CA THR A 46 8.93 -2.09 4.26
C THR A 46 9.66 -3.34 4.77
N ASN A 47 9.13 -4.03 5.79
CA ASN A 47 9.69 -5.31 6.28
C ASN A 47 9.31 -6.54 5.43
N GLN A 48 8.30 -6.44 4.56
CA GLN A 48 8.05 -7.47 3.53
C GLN A 48 9.12 -7.45 2.42
N ASN A 49 9.85 -6.34 2.26
CA ASN A 49 10.98 -6.25 1.33
C ASN A 49 12.19 -7.10 1.78
N THR A 50 12.16 -7.68 2.99
CA THR A 50 13.22 -8.55 3.50
C THR A 50 12.83 -10.03 3.59
N LYS A 51 11.60 -10.41 3.24
CA LYS A 51 11.15 -11.83 3.28
C LYS A 51 10.45 -12.36 2.02
N GLU A 52 10.32 -11.55 0.96
CA GLU A 52 9.81 -12.02 -0.34
C GLU A 52 10.86 -11.87 -1.47
N THR A 53 12.05 -12.42 -1.27
CA THR A 53 12.84 -12.96 -2.41
C THR A 53 12.03 -14.11 -3.01
N LYS A 54 11.57 -14.15 -4.26
CA LYS A 54 12.09 -13.55 -5.49
C LYS A 54 10.92 -13.31 -6.48
N LYS A 55 10.23 -12.18 -6.43
CA LYS A 55 9.46 -11.70 -7.60
C LYS A 55 10.32 -10.67 -8.32
N PRO A 56 10.73 -10.90 -9.59
CA PRO A 56 11.62 -9.97 -10.27
C PRO A 56 10.92 -8.63 -10.47
N SER A 57 11.50 -7.57 -9.89
CA SER A 57 10.94 -6.22 -9.94
C SER A 57 10.99 -5.66 -11.36
N ALA A 58 10.05 -4.78 -11.70
CA ALA A 58 10.03 -4.11 -13.00
C ALA A 58 11.33 -3.32 -13.26
N LEU A 59 11.90 -2.71 -12.22
CA LEU A 59 13.21 -2.05 -12.29
C LEU A 59 14.35 -3.02 -12.59
N GLY A 60 14.34 -4.21 -11.99
CA GLY A 60 15.32 -5.26 -12.28
C GLY A 60 15.24 -5.72 -13.75
N LYS A 61 14.02 -5.97 -14.25
CA LYS A 61 13.79 -6.33 -15.65
C LYS A 61 14.22 -5.23 -16.63
N LEU A 62 14.01 -3.95 -16.28
CA LEU A 62 14.45 -2.83 -17.12
C LEU A 62 15.98 -2.76 -17.20
N LYS A 63 16.68 -3.03 -16.09
CA LYS A 63 18.14 -3.05 -16.05
C LYS A 63 18.71 -4.19 -16.89
N GLU A 64 18.14 -5.39 -16.76
CA GLU A 64 18.50 -6.54 -17.61
C GLU A 64 18.23 -6.27 -19.10
N TYR A 65 17.14 -5.57 -19.44
CA TYR A 65 16.85 -5.20 -20.83
C TYR A 65 17.87 -4.20 -21.38
N LYS A 66 18.32 -3.24 -20.56
CA LYS A 66 19.37 -2.29 -20.96
C LYS A 66 20.72 -2.98 -21.17
N GLU A 67 21.11 -3.92 -20.31
CA GLU A 67 22.34 -4.70 -20.50
C GLU A 67 22.26 -5.58 -21.76
N LYS A 68 21.15 -6.28 -21.97
CA LYS A 68 20.95 -7.11 -23.17
C LYS A 68 20.81 -6.31 -24.47
N ALA A 69 20.33 -5.07 -24.41
CA ALA A 69 20.23 -4.17 -25.56
C ALA A 69 21.55 -3.45 -25.89
N GLY A 70 22.55 -3.48 -24.98
CA GLY A 70 23.87 -2.93 -25.22
C GLY A 70 24.71 -3.71 -26.23
N GLU A 71 24.36 -4.97 -26.53
CA GLU A 71 25.17 -5.88 -27.36
C GLU A 71 24.54 -6.24 -28.73
N LYS A 72 23.42 -5.64 -29.14
CA LYS A 72 22.88 -5.86 -30.50
C LYS A 72 22.84 -4.57 -31.31
N PRO A 73 23.48 -4.52 -32.50
CA PRO A 73 23.29 -3.40 -33.40
C PRO A 73 21.80 -3.31 -33.76
N ARG A 74 21.21 -2.13 -33.59
CA ARG A 74 19.86 -1.81 -34.04
C ARG A 74 19.83 -1.91 -35.57
N GLU A 75 19.42 -3.05 -36.10
CA GLU A 75 18.97 -3.13 -37.48
C GLU A 75 17.65 -2.37 -37.63
N GLN A 76 17.71 -1.38 -38.52
CA GLN A 76 16.58 -0.65 -39.06
C GLN A 76 15.59 -1.62 -39.72
N SER A 77 14.32 -1.57 -39.33
CA SER A 77 13.17 -1.84 -40.20
C SER A 77 11.91 -1.42 -39.44
N GLY A 78 10.96 -0.67 -39.97
CA GLY A 78 10.88 0.14 -41.17
C GLY A 78 9.65 1.02 -40.94
N ILE A 79 9.80 2.32 -41.16
CA ILE A 79 8.69 3.27 -41.14
C ILE A 79 7.82 2.93 -42.36
N LYS A 80 6.67 2.30 -42.17
CA LYS A 80 5.60 2.29 -43.18
C LYS A 80 4.46 3.17 -42.72
N LYS A 81 4.53 4.44 -43.15
CA LYS A 81 3.37 5.32 -43.32
C LYS A 81 2.61 4.81 -44.55
N GLU A 82 1.31 4.61 -44.45
CA GLU A 82 0.32 4.74 -45.54
C GLU A 82 -1.08 4.57 -44.90
N LYS A 83 -1.75 5.66 -44.54
CA LYS A 83 -2.84 6.34 -45.29
C LYS A 83 -3.96 5.40 -45.74
N ASN A 84 -5.05 5.33 -44.95
CA ASN A 84 -6.39 5.73 -45.42
C ASN A 84 -7.38 5.81 -44.23
N VAL A 85 -7.94 6.99 -43.99
CA VAL A 85 -9.12 7.25 -43.16
C VAL A 85 -9.99 8.20 -43.98
N GLU A 86 -11.32 7.99 -43.89
CA GLU A 86 -12.45 8.74 -44.47
C GLU A 86 -12.74 8.50 -45.96
N ARG A 87 -14.00 8.33 -46.40
CA ARG A 87 -15.30 8.66 -45.79
C ARG A 87 -16.39 7.82 -46.46
#